data_AF-A0AA39MP59-F1
#
_entry.id   AF-A0AA39MP59-F1
#
_cell.length_a   1.000
_cell.length_b   1.000
_cell.length_c   1.000
_cell.angle_alpha   90.00
_cell.angle_beta   90.00
_cell.angle_gamma   90.00
#
_symmetry.space_group_name_H-M   'P 1'
#
loop_
_entity.id
_entity.type
_entity.pdbx_description
1 polymer ?
#
loop_
_entity_poly.entity_id
_entity_poly.type
_entity_poly.pdbx_seq_one_letter_code
_entity_poly.pdbx_strand_id
1 'polypeptide(L)'
;KWPSVLAVWLDGVRSFSNLLSINDVDQFGDAMVTWWNSIQPNWRQSAEGLPQCKYDETFTCLHKGGQNGIVTVIFGLFWWRK
;
A
#
# COMPACT_ATOMS: atom_id res chain seq x y z
N LYS A 1 -5.26 1.93 -9.33
CA LYS A 1 -3.87 2.22 -9.74
C LYS A 1 -2.95 1.64 -8.67
N TRP A 2 -1.97 0.80 -9.02
CA TRP A 2 -1.07 0.14 -8.05
C TRP A 2 0.30 0.88 -8.04
N PRO A 3 0.93 1.09 -6.87
CA PRO A 3 2.28 1.63 -6.77
C PRO A 3 3.31 0.63 -7.34
N SER A 4 3.55 0.71 -8.66
CA SER A 4 4.40 -0.22 -9.42
C SER A 4 5.82 -0.36 -8.89
N VAL A 5 6.35 0.69 -8.25
CA VAL A 5 7.66 0.65 -7.59
C VAL A 5 7.73 -0.45 -6.51
N LEU A 6 6.61 -0.78 -5.85
CA LEU A 6 6.54 -1.86 -4.87
C LEU A 6 6.58 -3.25 -5.52
N ALA A 7 6.17 -3.39 -6.79
CA ALA A 7 6.28 -4.67 -7.51
C ALA A 7 7.74 -5.10 -7.67
N VAL A 8 8.64 -4.15 -7.94
CA VAL A 8 10.09 -4.41 -8.06
C VAL A 8 10.65 -5.08 -6.81
N TRP A 9 10.16 -4.70 -5.62
CA TRP A 9 10.58 -5.32 -4.37
C TRP A 9 9.81 -6.61 -4.07
N LEU A 10 8.49 -6.63 -4.28
CA LEU A 10 7.61 -7.77 -4.00
C LEU A 10 7.96 -9.01 -4.84
N ASP A 11 8.26 -8.78 -6.12
CA ASP A 11 8.58 -9.80 -7.12
C ASP A 11 10.10 -10.07 -7.21
N GLY A 12 10.91 -9.18 -6.62
CA GLY A 12 12.36 -9.32 -6.53
C GLY A 12 12.82 -10.11 -5.29
N VAL A 13 14.09 -9.92 -4.91
CA VAL A 13 14.74 -10.61 -3.78
C VAL A 13 14.21 -10.13 -2.41
N ARG A 14 13.26 -9.18 -2.38
CA ARG A 14 12.76 -8.53 -1.15
C ARG A 14 13.86 -7.96 -0.27
N SER A 15 14.93 -7.48 -0.90
CA SER A 15 16.09 -6.91 -0.21
C SER A 15 15.80 -5.49 0.24
N PHE A 16 16.03 -5.20 1.51
CA PHE A 16 15.98 -3.83 2.07
C PHE A 16 17.24 -3.02 1.75
N SER A 17 18.32 -3.69 1.33
CA SER A 17 19.56 -3.04 0.93
C SER A 17 19.45 -2.38 -0.44
N ASN A 18 18.56 -2.89 -1.31
CA ASN A 18 18.24 -2.29 -2.60
C ASN A 18 17.08 -1.31 -2.40
N LEU A 19 17.44 -0.10 -1.99
CA LEU A 19 16.48 0.98 -1.77
C LEU A 19 15.79 1.33 -3.08
N LEU A 20 14.45 1.27 -3.08
CA LEU A 20 13.64 1.78 -4.17
C LEU A 20 13.79 3.31 -4.24
N SER A 21 14.08 3.83 -5.43
CA SER A 21 14.09 5.28 -5.69
C SER A 21 12.69 5.72 -6.10
N ILE A 22 12.04 6.52 -5.27
CA ILE A 22 10.77 7.17 -5.60
C ILE A 22 11.12 8.50 -6.28
N ASN A 23 10.99 8.54 -7.61
CA ASN A 23 11.35 9.73 -8.38
C ASN A 23 10.23 10.81 -8.36
N ASP A 24 8.99 10.39 -8.13
CA ASP A 24 7.80 11.24 -8.05
C ASP A 24 7.00 10.86 -6.81
N VAL A 25 7.19 11.64 -5.73
CA VAL A 25 6.60 11.36 -4.41
C VAL A 25 5.09 11.58 -4.41
N ASP A 26 4.61 12.59 -5.14
CA ASP A 26 3.18 12.92 -5.21
C ASP A 26 2.42 11.82 -5.96
N GLN A 27 2.93 11.40 -7.12
CA GLN A 27 2.34 10.30 -7.88
C GLN A 27 2.38 8.98 -7.12
N PHE A 28 3.47 8.71 -6.39
CA PHE A 28 3.57 7.53 -5.54
C PHE A 28 2.53 7.58 -4.42
N GLY A 29 2.35 8.74 -3.79
CA GLY A 29 1.37 8.94 -2.75
C GLY A 29 -0.06 8.71 -3.22
N ASP A 30 -0.44 9.30 -4.35
CA ASP A 30 -1.75 9.10 -4.97
C ASP A 30 -1.99 7.62 -5.30
N ALA A 31 -0.98 6.93 -5.83
CA ALA A 31 -1.07 5.51 -6.14
C ALA A 31 -1.19 4.67 -4.87
N MET A 32 -0.44 4.98 -3.82
CA MET A 32 -0.50 4.30 -2.52
C MET A 32 -1.87 4.47 -1.87
N VAL A 33 -2.41 5.69 -1.82
CA VAL A 33 -3.72 5.99 -1.23
C VAL A 33 -4.83 5.28 -2.01
N THR A 34 -4.82 5.41 -3.34
CA THR A 34 -5.81 4.76 -4.22
C THR A 34 -5.80 3.24 -4.05
N TRP A 35 -4.61 2.62 -4.07
CA TRP A 35 -4.49 1.18 -3.86
C TRP A 35 -4.90 0.77 -2.45
N TRP A 36 -4.43 1.47 -1.42
CA TRP A 36 -4.72 1.13 -0.04
C TRP A 36 -6.22 1.15 0.25
N ASN A 37 -6.93 2.15 -0.28
CA ASN A 37 -8.38 2.22 -0.22
C ASN A 37 -9.04 1.04 -0.96
N SER A 38 -8.57 0.70 -2.17
CA SER A 38 -9.16 -0.39 -2.97
C SER A 38 -9.09 -1.78 -2.32
N ILE A 39 -8.10 -2.04 -1.46
CA ILE A 39 -7.95 -3.34 -0.78
C ILE A 39 -8.66 -3.39 0.57
N GLN A 40 -9.24 -2.27 1.02
CA GLN A 40 -10.04 -2.27 2.24
C GLN A 40 -11.33 -3.08 2.07
N PRO A 41 -11.88 -3.59 3.18
CA PRO A 41 -13.25 -4.08 3.19
C PRO A 41 -14.24 -2.99 2.72
N ASN A 42 -15.31 -3.39 2.03
CA ASN A 42 -16.32 -2.47 1.49
C ASN A 42 -16.86 -1.48 2.53
N TRP A 43 -17.01 -1.91 3.79
CA TRP A 43 -17.50 -1.07 4.89
C TRP A 43 -16.53 0.04 5.32
N ARG A 44 -15.25 -0.05 4.94
CA ARG A 44 -14.19 0.92 5.25
C ARG A 44 -13.73 1.72 4.03
N GLN A 45 -14.09 1.30 2.82
CA GLN A 45 -13.77 2.05 1.62
C GLN A 45 -14.43 3.43 1.63
N SER A 46 -13.72 4.42 1.12
CA SER A 46 -14.25 5.77 0.88
C SER A 46 -14.38 6.03 -0.62
N ALA A 47 -15.21 7.01 -0.99
CA ALA A 47 -15.34 7.43 -2.39
C ALA A 47 -14.05 8.08 -2.93
N GLU A 48 -13.30 8.77 -2.06
CA GLU A 48 -12.07 9.48 -2.42
C GLU A 48 -11.03 9.38 -1.30
N GLY A 49 -9.77 9.16 -1.69
CA GLY A 49 -8.64 9.25 -0.79
C GLY A 49 -8.49 8.06 0.17
N LEU A 50 -8.31 8.37 1.45
CA LEU A 50 -8.00 7.40 2.49
C LEU A 50 -9.25 6.65 2.97
N PRO A 51 -9.10 5.42 3.49
CA PRO A 51 -10.20 4.67 4.07
C PRO A 51 -10.89 5.39 5.23
N GLN A 52 -12.16 5.07 5.46
CA GLN A 52 -12.93 5.57 6.60
C GLN A 52 -12.30 5.15 7.93
N CYS A 53 -12.41 6.00 8.95
CA CYS A 53 -12.01 5.73 10.33
C CYS A 53 -13.03 4.82 11.05
N LYS A 54 -13.34 3.68 10.45
CA LYS A 54 -14.19 2.61 11.00
C LYS A 54 -13.33 1.41 11.35
N TYR A 55 -13.64 0.76 12.47
CA TYR A 55 -12.84 -0.35 13.02
C TYR A 55 -13.69 -1.45 13.67
N ASP A 56 -14.99 -1.41 13.45
CA ASP A 56 -15.98 -2.24 14.16
C ASP A 56 -16.08 -3.68 13.60
N GLU A 57 -15.41 -3.94 12.48
CA GLU A 57 -15.45 -5.21 11.75
C GLU A 57 -14.05 -5.81 11.53
N THR A 58 -14.01 -7.05 11.04
CA THR A 58 -12.74 -7.79 10.87
C THR A 58 -11.97 -7.40 9.61
N PHE A 59 -10.63 -7.43 9.71
CA PHE A 59 -9.70 -7.10 8.61
C PHE A 59 -9.16 -8.34 7.89
N THR A 60 -9.93 -9.42 7.83
CA THR A 60 -9.48 -10.71 7.27
C THR A 60 -9.01 -10.60 5.82
N CYS A 61 -9.55 -9.65 5.03
CA CYS A 61 -9.10 -9.42 3.64
C CYS A 61 -7.64 -8.95 3.55
N LEU A 62 -7.11 -8.32 4.59
CA LEU A 62 -5.73 -7.80 4.69
C LEU A 62 -4.74 -8.83 5.24
N HIS A 63 -5.22 -9.97 5.77
CA HIS A 63 -4.39 -11.09 6.22
C HIS A 63 -3.87 -11.92 5.04
N LYS A 64 -3.25 -11.24 4.06
CA LYS A 64 -2.64 -11.83 2.88
C LYS A 64 -1.17 -11.43 2.82
N GLY A 65 -0.33 -12.32 2.29
CA GLY A 65 1.02 -11.95 1.89
C GLY A 65 0.99 -11.10 0.61
N GLY A 66 2.08 -10.38 0.34
CA GLY A 66 2.29 -9.72 -0.94
C GLY A 66 1.39 -8.51 -1.19
N GLN A 67 0.97 -8.31 -2.45
CA GLN A 67 0.30 -7.11 -2.96
C GLN A 67 -1.00 -6.72 -2.24
N ASN A 68 -1.66 -7.65 -1.54
CA ASN A 68 -2.93 -7.39 -0.84
C ASN A 68 -2.77 -7.37 0.68
N GLY A 69 -1.53 -7.43 1.17
CA GLY A 69 -1.20 -7.50 2.59
C GLY A 69 -0.94 -6.14 3.20
N ILE A 70 -1.28 -5.99 4.49
CA ILE A 70 -0.94 -4.79 5.28
C ILE A 70 0.58 -4.54 5.36
N VAL A 71 1.39 -5.59 5.28
CA VAL A 71 2.85 -5.51 5.29
C VAL A 71 3.38 -4.64 4.12
N THR A 72 2.74 -4.73 2.97
CA THR A 72 3.11 -3.94 1.78
C THR A 72 2.88 -2.45 1.98
N VAL A 73 1.85 -2.07 2.75
CA VAL A 73 1.62 -0.67 3.14
C VAL A 73 2.75 -0.14 4.00
N ILE A 74 3.17 -0.91 4.99
CA ILE A 74 4.24 -0.54 5.91
C ILE A 74 5.53 -0.26 5.14
N PHE A 75 5.86 -1.10 4.15
CA PHE A 75 7.02 -0.87 3.31
C PHE A 75 6.88 0.33 2.39
N GLY A 76 5.69 0.54 1.79
CA GLY A 76 5.41 1.75 1.04
C GLY A 76 5.65 3.01 1.86
N LEU A 77 5.22 3.04 3.12
CA LEU A 77 5.47 4.16 4.05
C LEU A 77 6.95 4.31 4.42
N PHE A 78 7.67 3.19 4.62
CA PHE A 78 9.10 3.21 4.91
C PHE A 78 9.90 3.90 3.80
N TRP A 79 9.59 3.61 2.54
CA TRP A 79 10.25 4.27 1.41
C TRP A 79 9.74 5.68 1.15
N TRP A 80 8.47 5.98 1.43
CA TRP A 80 7.93 7.33 1.32
C TRP A 80 8.62 8.33 2.27
N ARG A 81 9.12 7.88 3.43
CA ARG A 81 9.83 8.78 4.37
C ARG A 81 11.15 9.35 3.79
N LYS A 82 11.66 8.81 2.69
CA LYS A 82 12.89 9.31 2.06
C LYS A 82 12.59 10.37 1.03
#